data_AF-A0A3C0FRH5-F1
#
_entry.id   AF-A0A3C0FRH5-F1
#
_cell.length_a   1.000
_cell.length_b   1.000
_cell.length_c   1.000
_cell.angle_alpha   90.00
_cell.angle_beta   90.00
_cell.angle_gamma   90.00
#
_symmetry.space_group_name_H-M   'P 1'
#
loop_
_entity.id
_entity.type
_entity.pdbx_description
1 polymer ?
#
loop_
_entity_poly.entity_id
_entity_poly.type
_entity_poly.pdbx_seq_one_letter_code
_entity_poly.pdbx_strand_id
1 'polypeptide(L)'
;MTTEKPTAHCTYAAKTVAKILLDIGAVNFRPEEAYILTSGWASPVYIDCRKLISFPRARRKVIELAARQVSDAAGYEAFDAVAGGETAGIPYSAWLA
;
A
#
# COMPACT_ATOMS: atom_id res chain seq x y z
N MET A 1 -0.28 -24.20 10.15
CA MET A 1 -0.11 -22.82 9.64
C MET A 1 0.24 -21.95 10.84
N THR A 2 1.53 -21.66 11.02
CA THR A 2 2.05 -20.90 12.16
C THR A 2 1.57 -19.45 12.05
N THR A 3 0.75 -19.01 13.00
CA THR A 3 0.36 -17.62 13.15
C THR A 3 1.50 -16.87 13.85
N GLU A 4 2.53 -16.51 13.10
CA GLU A 4 3.55 -15.62 13.63
C GLU A 4 2.94 -14.25 13.95
N LYS A 5 3.18 -13.76 15.17
CA LYS A 5 2.75 -12.44 15.60
C LYS A 5 3.41 -11.38 14.71
N PRO A 6 2.67 -10.35 14.25
CA PRO A 6 3.29 -9.24 13.53
C PRO A 6 4.36 -8.60 14.41
N THR A 7 5.57 -8.45 13.86
CA THR A 7 6.65 -7.75 14.55
C THR A 7 6.23 -6.29 14.82
N ALA A 8 6.83 -5.67 15.84
CA ALA A 8 6.54 -4.27 16.19
C ALA A 8 6.76 -3.32 15.00
N HIS A 9 7.72 -3.66 14.12
CA HIS A 9 8.00 -2.92 12.89
C HIS A 9 6.85 -2.97 11.89
N CYS A 10 6.29 -4.16 11.60
CA CYS A 10 5.11 -4.31 10.73
C CYS A 10 3.91 -3.49 11.25
N THR A 11 3.73 -3.44 12.57
CA THR A 11 2.65 -2.67 13.19
C THR A 11 2.83 -1.16 13.00
N TYR A 12 4.06 -0.64 13.09
CA TYR A 12 4.36 0.77 12.82
C TYR A 12 4.14 1.15 11.36
N ALA A 13 4.66 0.33 10.43
CA ALA A 13 4.52 0.56 9.00
C ALA A 13 3.03 0.60 8.60
N ALA A 14 2.26 -0.40 9.04
CA ALA A 14 0.83 -0.49 8.75
C ALA A 14 0.05 0.73 9.25
N LYS A 15 0.26 1.15 10.51
CA LYS A 15 -0.42 2.33 11.08
C LYS A 15 -0.02 3.62 10.36
N THR A 16 1.25 3.75 9.98
CA THR A 16 1.76 4.93 9.26
C THR A 16 1.14 5.03 7.87
N VAL A 17 1.15 3.93 7.11
CA VAL A 17 0.55 3.90 5.76
C VAL A 17 -0.96 4.12 5.83
N ALA A 18 -1.66 3.50 6.78
CA ALA A 18 -3.10 3.72 6.97
C ALA A 18 -3.41 5.20 7.22
N LYS A 19 -2.65 5.85 8.12
CA LYS A 19 -2.81 7.29 8.37
C LYS A 19 -2.57 8.13 7.11
N ILE A 20 -1.51 7.84 6.37
CA ILE A 20 -1.20 8.54 5.11
C ILE A 20 -2.36 8.42 4.11
N LEU A 21 -2.88 7.21 3.91
CA LEU A 21 -3.95 6.96 2.93
C LEU A 21 -5.26 7.67 3.32
N LEU A 22 -5.57 7.76 4.61
CA LEU A 22 -6.69 8.53 5.13
C LEU A 22 -6.47 10.04 4.96
N ASP A 23 -5.31 10.54 5.36
CA ASP A 23 -4.98 11.97 5.32
C ASP A 23 -5.02 12.54 3.88
N ILE A 24 -4.62 11.74 2.86
CA ILE A 24 -4.71 12.16 1.44
C ILE A 24 -6.08 11.87 0.79
N GLY A 25 -7.02 11.27 1.52
CA GLY A 25 -8.33 10.84 0.99
C GLY A 25 -8.21 9.82 -0.14
N ALA A 26 -7.24 8.90 -0.04
CA ALA A 26 -7.14 7.74 -0.92
C ALA A 26 -8.04 6.60 -0.44
N VAL A 27 -8.43 6.59 0.84
CA VAL A 27 -9.40 5.67 1.44
C VAL A 27 -10.60 6.45 1.94
N ASN A 28 -11.79 6.00 1.56
CA ASN A 28 -13.06 6.63 1.92
C ASN A 28 -14.04 5.61 2.51
N PHE A 29 -14.90 6.07 3.43
CA PHE A 29 -15.95 5.27 4.06
C PHE A 29 -17.34 5.84 3.72
N ARG A 30 -18.27 4.97 3.31
CA ARG A 30 -19.70 5.26 3.13
C ARG A 30 -20.53 4.07 3.64
N PRO A 31 -20.71 3.93 4.97
CA PRO A 31 -21.42 2.79 5.56
C PRO A 31 -22.92 2.78 5.25
N GLU A 32 -23.53 3.96 5.08
CA GLU A 32 -24.97 4.10 4.82
C GLU A 32 -25.30 4.02 3.33
N GLU A 33 -24.48 4.65 2.48
CA GLU A 33 -24.63 4.65 1.02
C GLU A 33 -23.40 4.02 0.34
N ALA A 34 -23.35 2.68 0.37
CA ALA A 34 -22.21 1.92 -0.13
C ALA A 34 -21.87 2.22 -1.61
N TYR A 35 -20.59 2.09 -1.95
CA TYR A 35 -20.14 2.13 -3.33
C TYR A 35 -20.58 0.86 -4.04
N ILE A 36 -21.23 0.99 -5.21
CA ILE A 36 -21.48 -0.14 -6.10
C ILE A 36 -20.30 -0.25 -7.06
N LEU A 37 -19.51 -1.29 -6.91
CA LEU A 37 -18.37 -1.57 -7.77
C LEU A 37 -18.84 -2.08 -9.13
N THR A 38 -17.95 -2.08 -10.12
CA THR A 38 -18.25 -2.55 -11.48
C THR A 38 -18.65 -4.02 -11.54
N SER A 39 -18.28 -4.82 -10.54
CA SER A 39 -18.73 -6.20 -10.36
C SER A 39 -20.17 -6.32 -9.81
N GLY A 40 -20.81 -5.21 -9.46
CA GLY A 40 -22.08 -5.17 -8.73
C GLY A 40 -21.93 -5.28 -7.21
N TRP A 41 -20.70 -5.46 -6.69
CA TRP A 41 -20.46 -5.58 -5.26
C TRP A 41 -20.68 -4.26 -4.53
N ALA A 42 -21.48 -4.28 -3.46
CA ALA A 42 -21.67 -3.15 -2.57
C ALA A 42 -20.58 -3.14 -1.49
N SER A 43 -19.76 -2.08 -1.45
CA SER A 43 -18.68 -1.92 -0.47
C SER A 43 -18.86 -0.63 0.34
N PRO A 44 -18.83 -0.68 1.68
CA PRO A 44 -18.86 0.52 2.52
C PRO A 44 -17.50 1.25 2.53
N VAL A 45 -16.48 0.68 1.89
CA VAL A 45 -15.13 1.25 1.79
C VAL A 45 -14.66 1.28 0.34
N TYR A 46 -13.92 2.32 -0.01
CA TYR A 46 -13.29 2.44 -1.31
C TYR A 46 -11.86 2.92 -1.14
N ILE A 47 -10.95 2.39 -1.96
CA ILE A 47 -9.55 2.79 -2.00
C ILE A 47 -9.10 3.03 -3.45
N ASP A 48 -8.38 4.12 -3.66
CA ASP A 48 -7.61 4.34 -4.89
C ASP A 48 -6.15 4.69 -4.57
N CYS A 49 -5.29 3.67 -4.57
CA CYS A 49 -3.86 3.84 -4.32
C CYS A 49 -3.18 4.73 -5.37
N ARG A 50 -3.70 4.84 -6.60
CA ARG A 50 -3.10 5.68 -7.65
C ARG A 50 -3.03 7.13 -7.22
N LYS A 51 -3.94 7.58 -6.35
CA LYS A 51 -3.91 8.93 -5.78
C LYS A 51 -2.60 9.25 -5.06
N LEU A 52 -1.95 8.26 -4.43
CA LEU A 52 -0.68 8.42 -3.70
C LEU A 52 0.43 9.01 -4.58
N ILE A 53 0.44 8.71 -5.89
CA ILE A 53 1.50 9.16 -6.81
C ILE A 53 1.59 10.70 -6.87
N SER A 54 0.48 11.39 -6.61
CA SER A 54 0.34 12.85 -6.62
C SER A 54 0.82 13.52 -5.34
N PHE A 55 1.26 12.77 -4.32
CA PHE A 55 1.69 13.30 -3.02
C PHE A 55 3.16 12.94 -2.76
N PRO A 56 4.12 13.80 -3.14
CA PRO A 56 5.56 13.46 -3.11
C PRO A 56 6.09 13.03 -1.74
N ARG A 57 5.61 13.64 -0.65
CA ARG A 57 6.02 13.28 0.72
C ARG A 57 5.43 11.92 1.14
N ALA A 58 4.15 11.71 0.85
CA ALA A 58 3.45 10.47 1.17
C ALA A 58 4.04 9.28 0.41
N ARG A 59 4.20 9.39 -0.93
CA ARG A 59 4.74 8.29 -1.74
C ARG A 59 6.16 7.91 -1.31
N ARG A 60 7.02 8.89 -0.98
CA ARG A 60 8.39 8.61 -0.51
C ARG A 60 8.36 7.80 0.78
N LYS A 61 7.49 8.16 1.74
CA LYS A 61 7.42 7.42 3.01
C LYS A 61 6.87 5.99 2.82
N VAL A 62 5.88 5.81 1.96
CA VAL A 62 5.32 4.48 1.66
C VAL A 62 6.36 3.59 1.00
N ILE A 63 7.13 4.11 0.02
CA ILE A 63 8.18 3.34 -0.66
C ILE A 63 9.33 2.99 0.29
N GLU A 64 9.75 3.91 1.16
CA GLU A 64 10.75 3.64 2.21
C GLU A 64 10.34 2.46 3.11
N LEU A 65 9.09 2.47 3.57
CA LEU A 65 8.54 1.40 4.41
C LEU A 65 8.42 0.07 3.64
N ALA A 66 8.03 0.13 2.36
CA ALA A 66 7.92 -1.05 1.50
C ALA A 66 9.29 -1.69 1.25
N ALA A 67 10.30 -0.89 0.87
CA ALA A 67 11.67 -1.35 0.65
C ALA A 67 12.22 -2.04 1.91
N ARG A 68 12.06 -1.41 3.07
CA ARG A 68 12.48 -2.01 4.34
C ARG A 68 11.75 -3.32 4.62
N GLN A 69 10.43 -3.37 4.41
CA GLN A 69 9.65 -4.58 4.66
C GLN A 69 10.09 -5.75 3.78
N VAL A 70 10.38 -5.53 2.49
CA VAL A 70 10.84 -6.60 1.60
C VAL A 70 12.27 -7.03 1.94
N SER A 71 13.17 -6.09 2.28
CA SER A 71 14.53 -6.41 2.68
C SER A 71 14.59 -7.16 4.02
N ASP A 72 13.78 -6.77 5.01
CA ASP A 72 13.70 -7.45 6.31
C ASP A 72 13.13 -8.87 6.18
N ALA A 73 12.21 -9.09 5.22
CA ALA A 73 11.55 -10.38 5.04
C ALA A 73 12.34 -11.38 4.19
N ALA A 74 13.02 -10.91 3.13
CA ALA A 74 13.68 -11.77 2.15
C ALA A 74 15.21 -11.65 2.16
N GLY A 75 15.76 -10.54 2.66
CA GLY A 75 17.18 -10.19 2.56
C GLY A 75 17.47 -9.20 1.43
N TYR A 76 18.61 -8.49 1.52
CA TYR A 76 18.99 -7.44 0.56
C TYR A 76 19.37 -7.99 -0.82
N GLU A 77 19.96 -9.18 -0.89
CA GLU A 77 20.44 -9.81 -2.13
C GLU A 77 19.45 -10.87 -2.66
N ALA A 78 18.19 -10.83 -2.22
CA ALA A 78 17.20 -11.86 -2.54
C ALA A 78 16.53 -11.68 -3.91
N PHE A 79 16.72 -10.52 -4.55
CA PHE A 79 16.01 -10.15 -5.78
C PHE A 79 16.98 -9.54 -6.81
N ASP A 80 16.96 -10.07 -8.03
CA ASP A 80 17.74 -9.53 -9.15
C ASP A 80 16.96 -8.48 -9.97
N ALA A 81 15.64 -8.40 -9.78
CA ALA A 81 14.76 -7.53 -10.55
C ALA A 81 13.48 -7.15 -9.79
N VAL A 82 12.92 -6.00 -10.16
CA VAL A 82 11.60 -5.53 -9.71
C VAL A 82 10.72 -5.30 -10.93
N ALA A 83 9.55 -5.95 -10.98
CA ALA A 83 8.61 -5.82 -12.10
C ALA A 83 7.29 -5.20 -11.64
N GLY A 84 6.81 -4.20 -12.39
CA GLY A 84 5.54 -3.52 -12.15
C GLY A 84 4.40 -4.09 -12.98
N GLY A 85 3.35 -4.58 -12.32
CA GLY A 85 2.11 -4.93 -13.00
C GLY A 85 1.44 -3.71 -13.64
N GLU A 86 1.02 -3.84 -14.90
CA GLU A 86 0.32 -2.77 -15.61
C GLU A 86 -1.07 -2.51 -15.00
N THR A 87 -1.54 -1.27 -14.85
CA THR A 87 -0.81 0.02 -15.01
C THR A 87 -0.40 0.60 -13.65
N ALA A 88 -1.22 0.36 -12.63
CA ALA A 88 -1.09 1.02 -11.33
C ALA A 88 0.15 0.60 -10.53
N GLY A 89 0.76 -0.56 -10.84
CA GLY A 89 1.98 -1.03 -10.19
C GLY A 89 3.27 -0.40 -10.73
N ILE A 90 3.23 0.15 -11.95
CA ILE A 90 4.40 0.72 -12.63
C ILE A 90 5.08 1.82 -11.78
N PRO A 91 4.37 2.83 -11.24
CA PRO A 91 5.04 3.87 -10.46
C PRO A 91 5.74 3.34 -9.21
N TYR A 92 5.12 2.38 -8.51
CA TYR A 92 5.67 1.82 -7.28
C TYR A 92 6.92 0.98 -7.52
N SER A 93 6.86 0.09 -8.52
CA SER A 93 8.02 -0.70 -8.94
C SER A 93 9.18 0.17 -9.40
N ALA A 94 8.90 1.22 -10.19
CA ALA A 94 9.93 2.14 -10.67
C ALA A 94 10.62 2.94 -9.56
N TRP A 95 9.97 3.15 -8.41
CA TRP A 95 10.60 3.78 -7.24
C TRP A 95 11.29 2.78 -6.29
N LEU A 96 10.94 1.49 -6.38
CA LEU A 96 11.56 0.42 -5.60
C LEU A 96 12.79 -0.18 -6.27
N ALA A 97 12.85 -0.13 -7.61
CA ALA A 97 13.94 -0.63 -8.43
C ALA A 97 15.22 0.20 -8.30
#